data_AF-A0A843T5I0-F1
#
_entry.id   AF-A0A843T5I0-F1
#
_cell.length_a   1.000
_cell.length_b   1.000
_cell.length_c   1.000
_cell.angle_alpha   90.00
_cell.angle_beta   90.00
_cell.angle_gamma   90.00
#
_symmetry.space_group_name_H-M   'P 1'
#
loop_
_entity.id
_entity.type
_entity.pdbx_description
1 polymer ?
#
loop_
_entity_poly.entity_id
_entity_poly.type
_entity_poly.pdbx_seq_one_letter_code
_entity_poly.pdbx_strand_id
1 'polypeptide(L)'
;MERFLHLAAEGDYLGMGWVFGTAEGPSLESYPAAEVERRMYALAGLVVSESYTIGQGAPQPRQRGNAAVFHVSLTQGGRTLEVPFTAVSGGDGRWFVESVAVEAITDR
;
A
#
# COMPACT_ATOMS: atom_id res chain seq x y z
N MET A 1 -2.71 6.17 -0.06
CA MET A 1 -3.32 4.95 -0.64
C MET A 1 -3.62 5.10 -2.12
N GLU A 2 -4.49 6.02 -2.51
CA GLU A 2 -4.83 6.28 -3.93
C GLU A 2 -3.57 6.46 -4.79
N ARG A 3 -2.62 7.29 -4.32
CA ARG A 3 -1.35 7.50 -5.02
C ARG A 3 -0.54 6.22 -5.19
N PHE A 4 -0.53 5.33 -4.20
CA PHE A 4 0.19 4.05 -4.27
C PHE A 4 -0.42 3.13 -5.34
N LEU A 5 -1.76 3.01 -5.37
CA LEU A 5 -2.47 2.20 -6.37
C LEU A 5 -2.29 2.75 -7.79
N HIS A 6 -2.34 4.07 -7.94
CA HIS A 6 -2.08 4.73 -9.21
C HIS A 6 -0.66 4.46 -9.73
N LEU A 7 0.37 4.63 -8.87
CA LEU A 7 1.76 4.34 -9.23
C LEU A 7 1.98 2.86 -9.58
N ALA A 8 1.31 1.95 -8.87
CA ALA A 8 1.34 0.53 -9.19
C ALA A 8 0.76 0.23 -10.58
N ALA A 9 -0.34 0.89 -10.95
CA ALA A 9 -0.93 0.78 -12.29
C ALA A 9 -0.05 1.37 -13.40
N GLU A 10 0.74 2.40 -13.10
CA GLU A 10 1.71 3.00 -14.03
C GLU A 10 3.04 2.23 -14.13
N GLY A 11 3.28 1.29 -13.21
CA GLY A 11 4.57 0.59 -13.10
C GLY A 11 5.69 1.46 -12.53
N ASP A 12 5.38 2.56 -11.85
CA ASP A 12 6.36 3.45 -11.21
C ASP A 12 6.73 2.95 -9.81
N TYR A 13 7.58 1.92 -9.78
CA TYR A 13 7.99 1.22 -8.56
C TYR A 13 8.87 2.07 -7.63
N LEU A 14 9.67 2.98 -8.18
CA LEU A 14 10.42 3.95 -7.36
C LEU A 14 9.47 4.98 -6.75
N GLY A 15 8.51 5.47 -7.53
CA GLY A 15 7.41 6.30 -7.02
C GLY A 15 6.65 5.62 -5.88
N MET A 16 6.33 4.33 -6.02
CA MET A 16 5.69 3.55 -4.95
C MET A 16 6.53 3.55 -3.67
N GLY A 17 7.85 3.44 -3.78
CA GLY A 17 8.78 3.51 -2.65
C GLY A 17 8.76 4.83 -1.86
N TRP A 18 8.30 5.93 -2.46
CA TRP A 18 8.12 7.22 -1.78
C TRP A 18 6.82 7.35 -0.99
N VAL A 19 5.83 6.50 -1.28
CA VAL A 19 4.53 6.48 -0.61
C VAL A 19 4.31 5.20 0.20
N PHE A 20 5.24 4.25 0.13
CA PHE A 20 5.30 3.05 0.93
C PHE A 20 6.40 3.19 1.99
N GLY A 21 6.10 2.97 3.26
CA GLY A 21 7.03 3.24 4.35
C GLY A 21 6.39 3.15 5.74
N THR A 22 7.15 3.50 6.76
CA THR A 22 6.71 3.44 8.16
C THR A 22 6.47 4.86 8.70
N ALA A 23 6.14 4.97 9.98
CA ALA A 23 6.10 6.27 10.66
C ALA A 23 7.45 7.03 10.64
N GLU A 24 8.55 6.34 10.35
CA GLU A 24 9.90 6.93 10.27
C GLU A 24 10.18 7.56 8.90
N GLY A 25 9.44 7.17 7.86
CA GLY A 25 9.60 7.71 6.52
C GLY A 25 9.36 6.69 5.39
N PRO A 26 9.59 7.12 4.14
CA PRO A 26 9.46 6.28 2.95
C PRO A 26 10.54 5.20 2.90
N SER A 27 10.23 4.07 2.27
CA SER A 27 11.15 2.92 2.17
C SER A 27 12.42 3.25 1.41
N LEU A 28 12.38 4.22 0.49
CA LEU A 28 13.56 4.69 -0.25
C LEU A 28 14.60 5.39 0.62
N GLU A 29 14.24 5.87 1.80
CA GLU A 29 15.19 6.45 2.75
C GLU A 29 15.85 5.37 3.62
N SER A 30 15.19 4.23 3.81
CA SER A 30 15.67 3.14 4.66
C SER A 30 16.37 2.00 3.90
N TYR A 31 16.05 1.81 2.62
CA TYR A 31 16.54 0.69 1.82
C TYR A 31 17.12 1.15 0.47
N PRO A 32 18.07 0.41 -0.11
CA PRO A 32 18.59 0.70 -1.44
C PRO A 32 17.49 0.71 -2.51
N ALA A 33 17.58 1.64 -3.46
CA ALA A 33 16.56 1.82 -4.51
C ALA A 33 16.24 0.52 -5.28
N ALA A 34 17.25 -0.28 -5.64
CA ALA A 34 17.06 -1.54 -6.35
C ALA A 34 16.37 -2.63 -5.51
N GLU A 35 16.45 -2.56 -4.17
CA GLU A 35 15.70 -3.44 -3.27
C GLU A 35 14.24 -3.00 -3.18
N VAL A 36 14.01 -1.70 -3.03
CA VAL A 36 12.67 -1.12 -3.00
C VAL A 36 11.94 -1.41 -4.31
N GLU A 37 12.57 -1.13 -5.45
CA GLU A 37 12.00 -1.37 -6.78
C GLU A 37 11.56 -2.83 -6.96
N ARG A 38 12.40 -3.81 -6.58
CA ARG A 38 12.04 -5.23 -6.66
C ARG A 38 10.86 -5.61 -5.76
N ARG A 39 10.81 -5.07 -4.54
CA ARG A 39 9.67 -5.31 -3.63
C ARG A 39 8.39 -4.66 -4.14
N MET A 40 8.49 -3.44 -4.64
CA MET A 40 7.34 -2.70 -5.20
C MET A 40 6.83 -3.34 -6.48
N TYR A 41 7.70 -3.88 -7.33
CA TYR A 41 7.30 -4.70 -8.48
C TYR A 41 6.44 -5.90 -8.05
N ALA A 42 6.89 -6.64 -7.02
CA ALA A 42 6.14 -7.78 -6.50
C ALA A 42 4.78 -7.37 -5.93
N LEU A 43 4.72 -6.28 -5.15
CA LEU A 43 3.45 -5.76 -4.61
C LEU A 43 2.52 -5.22 -5.69
N ALA A 44 3.05 -4.50 -6.69
CA ALA A 44 2.28 -3.98 -7.81
C ALA A 44 1.55 -5.11 -8.54
N GLY A 45 2.23 -6.24 -8.79
CA GLY A 45 1.63 -7.41 -9.41
C GLY A 45 0.43 -8.00 -8.65
N LEU A 46 0.29 -7.70 -7.35
CA LEU A 46 -0.82 -8.16 -6.52
C LEU A 46 -1.97 -7.13 -6.49
N VAL A 47 -1.66 -5.83 -6.51
CA VAL A 47 -2.65 -4.76 -6.29
C VAL A 47 -3.15 -4.10 -7.57
N VAL A 48 -2.50 -4.32 -8.72
CA VAL A 48 -2.95 -3.79 -10.02
C VAL A 48 -4.34 -4.32 -10.34
N SER A 49 -5.30 -3.42 -10.56
CA SER A 49 -6.70 -3.75 -10.76
C SER A 49 -7.31 -2.92 -11.89
N GLU A 50 -8.41 -3.40 -12.47
CA GLU A 50 -9.21 -2.69 -13.47
C GLU A 50 -9.92 -1.47 -12.86
N SER A 51 -10.39 -1.64 -11.62
CA SER A 51 -10.96 -0.58 -10.80
C SER A 51 -10.69 -0.85 -9.32
N TYR A 52 -10.80 0.19 -8.50
CA TYR A 52 -10.74 0.05 -7.05
C TYR A 52 -11.68 1.01 -6.34
N THR A 53 -12.11 0.62 -5.14
CA THR A 53 -12.87 1.47 -4.22
C THR A 53 -12.20 1.41 -2.85
N ILE A 54 -11.97 2.58 -2.24
CA ILE A 54 -11.35 2.67 -0.91
C ILE A 54 -12.45 2.89 0.12
N GLY A 55 -12.55 1.97 1.08
CA GLY A 55 -13.46 2.10 2.23
C GLY A 55 -13.05 3.18 3.21
N GLN A 56 -13.89 3.44 4.21
CA GLN A 56 -13.53 4.34 5.30
C GLN A 56 -12.41 3.73 6.16
N GLY A 57 -11.45 4.57 6.55
CA GLY A 57 -10.36 4.14 7.43
C GLY A 57 -10.84 3.91 8.86
N ALA A 58 -10.47 2.78 9.44
CA ALA A 58 -10.69 2.48 10.86
C ALA A 58 -9.37 2.66 11.64
N PRO A 59 -9.37 3.35 12.80
CA PRO A 59 -8.19 3.44 13.65
C PRO A 59 -7.68 2.06 14.05
N GLN A 60 -6.36 1.85 14.05
CA GLN A 60 -5.76 0.58 14.43
C GLN A 60 -5.30 0.62 15.91
N PRO A 61 -6.03 0.01 16.86
CA PRO A 61 -5.82 0.25 18.30
C PRO A 61 -4.50 -0.29 18.85
N ARG A 62 -3.83 -1.18 18.10
CA ARG A 62 -2.62 -1.90 18.53
C ARG A 62 -1.31 -1.25 18.10
N GLN A 63 -1.33 -0.15 17.35
CA GLN A 63 -0.14 0.44 16.76
C GLN A 63 0.24 1.74 17.47
N ARG A 64 1.53 1.94 17.79
CA ARG A 64 2.04 3.21 18.30
C ARG A 64 2.11 4.21 17.14
N GLY A 65 1.20 5.18 17.10
CA GLY A 65 1.13 6.20 16.05
C GLY A 65 -0.29 6.38 15.52
N ASN A 66 -0.49 7.32 14.60
CA ASN A 66 -1.76 7.50 13.90
C ASN A 66 -1.79 6.50 12.72
N ALA A 67 -2.19 5.27 13.00
CA ALA A 67 -2.36 4.22 11.98
C ALA A 67 -3.85 3.96 11.73
N ALA A 68 -4.18 3.75 10.45
CA ALA A 68 -5.53 3.44 10.01
C ALA A 68 -5.53 2.29 9.00
N VAL A 69 -6.47 1.36 9.18
CA VAL A 69 -6.71 0.28 8.23
C VAL A 69 -7.82 0.68 7.29
N PHE A 70 -7.59 0.53 5.99
CA PHE A 70 -8.57 0.76 4.94
C PHE A 70 -8.82 -0.56 4.22
N HIS A 71 -10.09 -0.90 4.07
CA HIS A 71 -10.50 -2.02 3.25
C HIS A 71 -10.66 -1.54 1.82
N VAL A 72 -9.79 -2.01 0.93
CA VAL A 72 -9.78 -1.62 -0.48
C VAL A 72 -10.38 -2.74 -1.30
N SER A 73 -11.48 -2.47 -1.99
CA SER A 73 -12.05 -3.38 -2.97
C SER A 73 -11.31 -3.22 -4.29
N LEU A 74 -10.60 -4.25 -4.74
CA LEU A 74 -9.88 -4.32 -6.01
C LEU A 74 -10.63 -5.22 -6.99
N THR A 75 -10.92 -4.74 -8.21
CA THR A 75 -11.56 -5.54 -9.25
C THR A 75 -10.54 -6.02 -10.28
N GLN A 76 -10.37 -7.34 -10.42
CA GLN A 76 -9.42 -7.97 -11.33
C GLN A 76 -10.09 -9.13 -12.07
N GLY A 77 -10.08 -9.11 -13.41
CA GLY A 77 -10.64 -10.20 -14.22
C GLY A 77 -12.12 -10.47 -13.91
N GLY A 78 -12.89 -9.40 -13.67
CA GLY A 78 -14.31 -9.48 -13.31
C GLY A 78 -14.62 -9.96 -11.89
N ARG A 79 -13.62 -10.11 -11.01
CA ARG A 79 -13.79 -10.48 -9.60
C ARG A 79 -13.39 -9.34 -8.69
N THR A 80 -14.11 -9.12 -7.60
CA THR A 80 -13.77 -8.14 -6.57
C THR A 80 -13.15 -8.83 -5.37
N LEU A 81 -11.96 -8.38 -4.97
CA LEU A 81 -11.22 -8.80 -3.79
C LEU A 81 -11.18 -7.66 -2.79
N GLU A 82 -11.39 -7.96 -1.50
CA GLU A 82 -11.24 -6.97 -0.44
C GLU A 82 -9.89 -7.15 0.22
N VAL A 83 -9.03 -6.13 0.10
CA VAL A 83 -7.65 -6.15 0.57
C VAL A 83 -7.47 -5.10 1.63
N PRO A 84 -7.11 -5.48 2.87
CA PRO A 84 -6.74 -4.54 3.91
C PRO A 84 -5.39 -3.86 3.60
N PHE A 85 -5.39 -2.54 3.67
CA PHE A 85 -4.19 -1.71 3.61
C PHE A 85 -4.04 -0.96 4.93
N THR A 86 -2.86 -1.02 5.54
CA THR A 86 -2.53 -0.16 6.68
C THR A 86 -1.81 1.07 6.18
N ALA A 87 -2.30 2.24 6.57
CA ALA A 87 -1.61 3.50 6.40
C ALA A 87 -1.18 4.05 7.75
N VAL A 88 -0.03 4.72 7.79
CA VAL A 88 0.54 5.33 8.98
C VAL A 88 0.95 6.77 8.70
N SER A 89 0.71 7.68 9.64
CA SER A 89 1.23 9.05 9.55
C SER A 89 2.69 9.10 10.05
N GLY A 90 3.59 9.64 9.25
CA GLY A 90 4.94 9.98 9.66
C GLY A 90 5.01 11.22 10.56
N GLY A 91 6.20 11.50 11.09
CA GLY A 91 6.45 12.65 11.97
C GLY A 91 6.21 14.02 11.33
N ASP A 92 6.22 14.10 10.00
CA ASP A 92 5.90 15.30 9.20
C ASP A 92 4.39 15.43 8.88
N GLY A 93 3.57 14.49 9.37
CA GLY A 93 2.13 14.42 9.09
C GLY A 93 1.78 13.79 7.74
N ARG A 94 2.76 13.32 6.98
CA ARG A 94 2.55 12.66 5.68
C ARG A 94 2.13 11.22 5.91
N TRP A 95 1.18 10.73 5.10
CA TRP A 95 0.70 9.35 5.19
C TRP A 95 1.46 8.43 4.25
N PHE A 96 1.88 7.29 4.78
CA PHE A 96 2.53 6.21 4.06
C PHE A 96 1.65 4.96 4.09
N VAL A 97 1.71 4.16 3.04
CA VAL A 97 1.23 2.78 3.07
C VAL A 97 2.31 1.96 3.76
N GLU A 98 1.98 1.37 4.90
CA GLU A 98 2.93 0.59 5.68
C GLU A 98 2.89 -0.89 5.32
N SER A 99 1.69 -1.42 5.09
CA SER A 99 1.51 -2.81 4.71
C SER A 99 0.25 -3.02 3.88
N VAL A 100 0.29 -4.09 3.09
CA VAL A 100 -0.83 -4.60 2.31
C VAL A 100 -0.99 -6.06 2.72
N ALA A 101 -2.17 -6.46 3.20
CA ALA A 101 -2.45 -7.84 3.60
C ALA A 101 -2.66 -8.70 2.34
N VAL A 102 -1.54 -9.09 1.73
CA VAL A 102 -1.48 -9.83 0.47
C VAL A 102 -2.02 -11.26 0.59
N GLU A 103 -2.16 -11.79 1.81
CA GLU A 103 -2.78 -13.08 2.07
C GLU A 103 -4.22 -13.12 1.55
N ALA A 104 -4.94 -11.99 1.58
CA ALA A 104 -6.27 -11.86 1.01
C ALA A 104 -6.32 -12.04 -0.52
N ILE A 105 -5.15 -11.95 -1.18
CA ILE A 105 -5.00 -12.07 -2.64
C ILE A 105 -4.48 -13.47 -3.01
N THR A 106 -3.59 -14.05 -2.21
CA THR A 106 -2.86 -15.29 -2.53
C THR A 106 -3.52 -16.58 -2.05
N ASP A 107 -4.45 -16.55 -1.09
CA ASP A 107 -5.12 -17.76 -0.56
C ASP A 107 -6.27 -18.26 -1.47
N ARG A 108 -6.01 -18.33 -2.79
CA ARG A 108 -6.97 -18.72 -3.84
C ARG A 108 -6.77 -20.15 -4.34
#